data_AF-A0A8S9NQ19-F1
#
_entry.id   AF-A0A8S9NQ19-F1
#
_cell.length_a   1.000
_cell.length_b   1.000
_cell.length_c   1.000
_cell.angle_alpha   90.00
_cell.angle_beta   90.00
_cell.angle_gamma   90.00
#
_symmetry.space_group_name_H-M   'P 1'
#
loop_
_entity.id
_entity.type
_entity.pdbx_description
1 polymer ?
#
loop_
_entity_poly.entity_id
_entity_poly.type
_entity_poly.pdbx_seq_one_letter_code
_entity_poly.pdbx_strand_id
1 'polypeptide(L)'
;MPYSRLKNLWGGTKSLGKLKVIILSHSQQLVEVDELSEACGLEKIDLQGCSSLKSIPHTDQLKNLQLLNLSGCTRIKRTEVEKKIKGLDQEGGLKETKSESMMFSTLAVKLEPGDNTETY
;
A
#
# COMPACT_ATOMS: atom_id res chain seq x y z
N MET A 1 5.15 -12.55 5.05
CA MET A 1 4.81 -13.05 6.40
C MET A 1 3.33 -12.77 6.67
N PRO A 2 2.41 -13.53 6.05
CA PRO A 2 0.97 -13.37 6.31
C PRO A 2 0.60 -13.87 7.71
N TYR A 3 -0.55 -13.44 8.24
CA TYR A 3 -1.09 -13.81 9.56
C TYR A 3 -0.14 -13.54 10.74
N SER A 4 0.79 -12.60 10.58
CA SER A 4 1.78 -12.32 11.60
C SER A 4 1.19 -11.50 12.75
N ARG A 5 1.81 -11.59 13.92
CA ARG A 5 1.48 -10.78 15.11
C ARG A 5 2.37 -9.54 15.24
N LEU A 6 3.03 -9.16 14.14
CA LEU A 6 3.83 -7.94 14.08
C LEU A 6 2.93 -6.73 14.26
N LYS A 7 3.35 -5.82 15.14
CA LYS A 7 2.72 -4.50 15.28
C LYS A 7 3.25 -3.51 14.25
N ASN A 8 4.55 -3.55 14.03
CA ASN A 8 5.26 -2.72 13.08
C ASN A 8 6.10 -3.64 12.19
N LEU A 9 6.24 -3.30 10.91
CA LEU A 9 6.99 -4.12 9.97
C LEU A 9 8.51 -3.95 10.13
N TRP A 10 8.95 -2.72 10.40
CA TRP A 10 10.36 -2.38 10.55
C TRP A 10 10.59 -1.63 11.86
N GLY A 11 11.86 -1.38 12.18
CA GLY A 11 12.27 -0.63 13.37
C GLY A 11 13.43 0.32 13.05
N GLY A 12 13.57 0.69 11.77
CA GLY A 12 14.67 1.47 11.21
C GLY A 12 14.79 1.30 9.69
N THR A 13 15.61 2.14 9.04
CA THR A 13 15.90 2.05 7.61
C THR A 13 16.69 0.79 7.31
N LYS A 14 16.07 -0.17 6.62
CA LYS A 14 16.78 -1.30 6.01
C LYS A 14 16.87 -1.07 4.52
N SER A 15 18.05 -1.27 3.96
CA SER A 15 18.24 -1.24 2.52
C SER A 15 17.50 -2.41 1.88
N LEU A 16 16.42 -2.10 1.16
CA LEU A 16 15.50 -3.06 0.55
C LEU A 16 15.58 -3.01 -0.98
N GLY A 17 16.72 -2.59 -1.55
CA GLY A 17 16.89 -2.40 -2.99
C GLY A 17 16.63 -3.63 -3.87
N LYS A 18 16.60 -4.84 -3.29
CA LYS A 18 16.27 -6.10 -3.98
C LYS A 18 14.84 -6.60 -3.75
N LEU A 19 14.09 -5.96 -2.85
CA LEU A 19 12.76 -6.43 -2.46
C LEU A 19 11.73 -6.01 -3.52
N LYS A 20 11.04 -7.00 -4.10
CA LYS A 20 10.00 -6.78 -5.11
C LYS A 20 8.57 -6.91 -4.58
N VAL A 21 8.35 -7.76 -3.58
CA VAL A 21 7.01 -8.10 -3.11
C VAL A 21 6.98 -8.16 -1.58
N ILE A 22 5.99 -7.50 -0.98
CA ILE A 22 5.66 -7.59 0.44
C ILE A 22 4.27 -8.21 0.59
N ILE A 23 4.16 -9.29 1.37
CA ILE A 23 2.89 -9.93 1.71
C ILE A 23 2.76 -9.99 3.24
N LEU A 24 1.81 -9.23 3.77
CA LEU A 24 1.49 -9.14 5.20
C LEU A 24 0.01 -9.35 5.47
N SER A 25 -0.72 -9.91 4.50
CA SER A 25 -2.15 -10.15 4.59
C SER A 25 -2.55 -10.84 5.90
N HIS A 26 -3.68 -10.43 6.46
CA HIS A 26 -4.29 -10.89 7.70
C HIS A 26 -3.42 -10.71 8.96
N SER A 27 -2.40 -9.84 8.91
CA SER A 27 -1.63 -9.46 10.10
C SER A 27 -2.46 -8.47 10.94
N GLN A 28 -3.43 -8.98 11.69
CA GLN A 28 -4.44 -8.19 12.39
C GLN A 28 -3.89 -7.28 13.49
N GLN A 29 -2.65 -7.49 13.93
CA GLN A 29 -1.97 -6.64 14.92
C GLN A 29 -1.12 -5.54 14.29
N LEU A 30 -0.94 -5.56 12.96
CA LEU A 30 -0.15 -4.57 12.24
C LEU A 30 -0.85 -3.22 12.34
N VAL A 31 -0.17 -2.25 12.95
CA VAL A 31 -0.66 -0.89 13.18
C VAL A 31 -0.11 0.05 12.12
N GLU A 32 1.16 -0.10 11.78
CA GLU A 32 1.86 0.77 10.84
C GLU A 32 2.86 -0.01 10.00
N VAL A 33 3.09 0.49 8.80
CA VAL A 33 4.16 0.05 7.91
C VAL A 33 5.06 1.27 7.69
N ASP A 34 6.25 1.22 8.27
CA ASP A 34 7.23 2.31 8.24
C ASP A 34 7.74 2.59 6.82
N GLU A 35 8.53 3.67 6.72
CA GLU A 35 9.13 4.15 5.48
C GLU A 35 9.90 3.06 4.72
N LEU A 36 9.51 2.86 3.46
CA LEU A 36 10.14 1.95 2.51
C LEU A 36 11.01 2.72 1.50
N SER A 37 11.64 3.81 1.96
CA SER A 37 12.30 4.81 1.13
C SER A 37 13.41 4.26 0.23
N GLU A 38 14.04 3.15 0.64
CA GLU A 38 15.11 2.47 -0.08
C GLU A 38 14.62 1.23 -0.87
N ALA A 39 13.32 0.94 -0.86
CA ALA A 39 12.72 -0.19 -1.56
C ALA A 39 12.34 0.18 -3.01
N CYS A 40 13.27 0.80 -3.75
CA CYS A 40 13.00 1.31 -5.10
C CYS A 40 12.52 0.23 -6.08
N GLY A 41 12.89 -1.04 -5.87
CA GLY A 41 12.48 -2.18 -6.70
C GLY A 41 11.14 -2.82 -6.31
N LEU A 42 10.40 -2.24 -5.36
CA LEU A 42 9.17 -2.83 -4.84
C LEU A 42 8.00 -2.63 -5.81
N GLU A 43 7.42 -3.73 -6.23
CA GLU A 43 6.36 -3.80 -7.26
C GLU A 43 4.98 -4.07 -6.64
N LYS A 44 4.92 -4.80 -5.51
CA LYS A 44 3.66 -5.23 -4.90
C LYS A 44 3.68 -5.19 -3.38
N ILE A 45 2.63 -4.62 -2.79
CA ILE A 45 2.37 -4.64 -1.36
C ILE A 45 0.95 -5.19 -1.11
N ASP A 46 0.87 -6.28 -0.34
CA ASP A 46 -0.39 -6.89 0.08
C ASP A 46 -0.60 -6.80 1.59
N LEU A 47 -1.53 -5.94 2.00
CA LEU A 47 -1.95 -5.70 3.39
C LEU A 47 -3.40 -6.13 3.62
N GLN A 48 -3.96 -6.98 2.75
CA GLN A 48 -5.35 -7.41 2.85
C GLN A 48 -5.69 -7.91 4.26
N GLY A 49 -6.80 -7.46 4.85
CA GLY A 49 -7.29 -7.95 6.13
C GLY A 49 -6.45 -7.53 7.35
N CYS A 50 -5.54 -6.56 7.20
CA CYS A 50 -4.84 -5.93 8.33
C CYS A 50 -5.79 -4.95 9.05
N SER A 51 -6.69 -5.49 9.87
CA SER A 51 -7.78 -4.73 10.50
C SER A 51 -7.32 -3.66 11.49
N SER A 52 -6.11 -3.76 12.06
CA SER A 52 -5.55 -2.73 12.96
C SER A 52 -4.72 -1.65 12.26
N LEU A 53 -4.53 -1.76 10.95
CA LEU A 53 -3.67 -0.87 10.18
C LEU A 53 -4.22 0.56 10.21
N LYS A 54 -3.36 1.51 10.56
CA LYS A 54 -3.68 2.94 10.65
C LYS A 54 -2.86 3.80 9.68
N SER A 55 -1.67 3.37 9.30
CA SER A 55 -0.78 4.10 8.38
C SER A 55 -0.06 3.15 7.42
N ILE A 56 0.25 3.66 6.22
CA ILE A 56 0.92 2.95 5.12
C ILE A 56 2.20 3.71 4.74
N PRO A 57 3.17 3.07 4.04
CA PRO A 57 4.39 3.75 3.64
C PRO A 57 4.08 4.82 2.58
N HIS A 58 4.93 5.84 2.52
CA HIS A 58 4.90 6.79 1.39
C HIS A 58 5.22 6.03 0.11
N THR A 59 4.31 6.08 -0.88
CA THR A 59 4.52 5.44 -2.18
C THR A 59 5.32 6.30 -3.13
N ASP A 60 5.58 7.57 -2.80
CA ASP A 60 6.31 8.55 -3.62
C ASP A 60 7.72 8.08 -4.00
N GLN A 61 8.33 7.28 -3.13
CA GLN A 61 9.66 6.72 -3.30
C GLN A 61 9.61 5.32 -3.94
N LEU A 62 8.44 4.69 -3.99
CA LEU A 62 8.20 3.36 -4.54
C LEU A 62 7.86 3.45 -6.04
N LYS A 63 8.83 3.90 -6.85
CA LYS A 63 8.64 4.20 -8.28
C LYS A 63 8.15 3.01 -9.11
N ASN A 64 8.43 1.78 -8.68
CA ASN A 64 8.02 0.57 -9.39
C ASN A 64 6.75 -0.07 -8.82
N LEU A 65 6.10 0.55 -7.81
CA LEU A 65 4.93 -0.04 -7.17
C LEU A 65 3.75 -0.04 -8.15
N GLN A 66 3.23 -1.22 -8.44
CA GLN A 66 2.10 -1.43 -9.36
C GLN A 66 0.82 -1.79 -8.60
N LEU A 67 0.94 -2.38 -7.41
CA LEU A 67 -0.21 -2.87 -6.66
C LEU A 67 -0.04 -2.66 -5.16
N LEU A 68 -1.01 -1.96 -4.58
CA LEU A 68 -1.20 -1.84 -3.13
C LEU A 68 -2.58 -2.36 -2.75
N ASN A 69 -2.63 -3.46 -2.00
CA ASN A 69 -3.89 -4.08 -1.55
C ASN A 69 -4.16 -3.74 -0.08
N LEU A 70 -5.20 -2.95 0.15
CA LEU A 70 -5.71 -2.53 1.47
C LEU A 70 -7.11 -3.10 1.74
N SER A 71 -7.53 -4.10 0.97
CA SER A 71 -8.87 -4.71 1.08
C SER A 71 -9.08 -5.30 2.47
N GLY A 72 -10.21 -5.00 3.12
CA GLY A 72 -10.47 -5.47 4.49
C GLY A 72 -9.62 -4.80 5.58
N CYS A 73 -8.88 -3.72 5.27
CA CYS A 73 -8.31 -2.84 6.27
C CYS A 73 -9.41 -1.89 6.78
N THR A 74 -9.95 -2.15 7.96
CA THR A 74 -11.14 -1.44 8.47
C THR A 74 -10.80 -0.20 9.31
N ARG A 75 -9.57 -0.06 9.80
CA ARG A 75 -9.13 1.06 10.66
C ARG A 75 -8.33 2.14 9.93
N ILE A 76 -7.90 1.90 8.69
CA ILE A 76 -7.15 2.89 7.91
C ILE A 76 -8.10 3.97 7.39
N LYS A 77 -7.70 5.23 7.53
CA LYS A 77 -8.51 6.37 7.07
C LYS A 77 -8.22 6.67 5.61
N ARG A 78 -9.25 7.03 4.83
CA ARG A 78 -9.08 7.48 3.44
C ARG A 78 -8.07 8.63 3.30
N THR A 79 -8.15 9.61 4.20
CA THR A 79 -7.22 10.75 4.26
C THR A 79 -5.76 10.34 4.48
N GLU A 80 -5.52 9.20 5.13
CA GLU A 80 -4.17 8.68 5.31
C GLU A 80 -3.65 8.13 3.98
N VAL A 81 -4.49 7.37 3.26
CA VAL A 81 -4.17 6.82 1.95
C VAL A 81 -3.88 7.95 0.96
N GLU A 82 -4.72 9.00 0.95
CA GLU A 82 -4.54 10.17 0.08
C GLU A 82 -3.20 10.89 0.31
N LYS A 83 -2.77 11.01 1.57
CA LYS A 83 -1.49 11.67 1.91
C LYS A 83 -0.26 10.84 1.56
N LYS A 84 -0.39 9.52 1.53
CA LYS A 84 0.72 8.59 1.35
C LYS A 84 0.89 8.16 -0.11
N ILE A 85 -0.10 8.41 -0.96
CA ILE A 85 -0.08 8.12 -2.39
C ILE A 85 -0.05 9.43 -3.19
N LYS A 86 1.13 9.81 -3.71
CA LYS A 86 1.24 10.93 -4.67
C LYS A 86 0.56 10.58 -5.99
N GLY A 87 -0.30 11.49 -6.48
CA GLY A 87 -0.95 11.38 -7.79
C GLY A 87 -2.47 11.19 -7.77
N LEU A 88 -3.13 11.25 -6.60
CA LEU A 88 -4.59 11.26 -6.52
C LEU A 88 -5.24 12.59 -6.94
N ASP A 89 -4.44 13.58 -7.34
CA ASP A 89 -4.91 14.93 -7.67
C ASP A 89 -5.44 15.09 -9.11
N GLN A 90 -5.51 14.02 -9.92
CA GLN A 90 -6.09 14.08 -11.26
C GLN A 90 -6.89 12.82 -11.56
N GLU A 91 -8.21 12.89 -11.42
CA GLU A 91 -9.29 12.09 -12.05
C GLU A 91 -9.04 10.61 -12.44
N GLY A 92 -8.11 9.91 -11.80
CA GLY A 92 -7.77 8.51 -12.01
C GLY A 92 -8.29 7.70 -10.83
N GLY A 93 -9.57 7.35 -10.92
CA GLY A 93 -10.36 6.86 -9.80
C GLY A 93 -9.73 5.75 -8.97
N LEU A 94 -9.95 5.86 -7.65
CA LEU A 94 -10.34 4.70 -6.86
C LEU A 94 -11.38 3.92 -7.68
N LYS A 95 -10.96 2.82 -8.33
CA LYS A 95 -11.91 1.81 -8.76
C LYS A 95 -12.36 1.09 -7.49
N GLU A 96 -13.16 1.80 -6.70
CA GLU A 96 -14.06 1.16 -5.75
C GLU A 96 -14.97 0.30 -6.62
N THR A 97 -14.64 -1.00 -6.70
CA THR A 97 -15.52 -1.96 -7.35
C THR A 97 -16.77 -1.99 -6.49
N LYS A 98 -17.79 -1.26 -6.93
CA LYS A 98 -19.10 -1.18 -6.29
C LYS A 98 -19.79 -2.54 -6.50
N SER A 99 -19.35 -3.54 -5.74
CA SER A 99 -20.10 -4.78 -5.55
C SER A 99 -21.04 -4.54 -4.38
N GLU A 100 -22.33 -4.78 -4.59
CA GLU A 100 -23.48 -4.44 -3.74
C GLU A 100 -23.55 -5.24 -2.42
N SER A 101 -22.42 -5.39 -1.72
CA SER A 101 -22.35 -6.01 -0.40
C SER A 101 -21.51 -5.14 0.52
N MET A 102 -22.18 -4.36 1.37
CA MET A 102 -21.62 -3.41 2.36
C MET A 102 -20.73 -4.05 3.46
N MET A 103 -20.00 -5.14 3.21
CA MET A 103 -19.09 -5.73 4.20
C MET A 103 -17.65 -5.96 3.73
N PHE A 104 -17.33 -5.83 2.44
CA PHE A 104 -15.96 -6.08 1.96
C PHE A 104 -15.55 -5.07 0.89
N SER A 105 -15.27 -3.82 1.28
CA SER A 105 -14.62 -2.87 0.38
C SER A 105 -13.23 -3.40 0.02
N THR A 106 -13.07 -3.81 -1.25
CA THR A 106 -11.79 -4.20 -1.84
C THR A 106 -11.07 -2.91 -2.25
N LEU A 107 -10.28 -2.34 -1.35
CA LEU A 107 -9.42 -1.20 -1.65
C LEU A 107 -8.10 -1.71 -2.24
N ALA A 108 -8.11 -2.08 -3.52
CA ALA A 108 -6.89 -2.37 -4.26
C ALA A 108 -6.56 -1.17 -5.15
N VAL A 109 -5.46 -0.48 -4.84
CA VAL A 109 -4.95 0.61 -5.67
C VAL A 109 -4.00 -0.01 -6.68
N LYS A 110 -4.42 -0.01 -7.95
CA LYS A 110 -3.54 -0.32 -9.06
C LYS A 110 -2.89 0.97 -9.52
N LEU A 111 -1.59 1.08 -9.28
CA LEU A 111 -0.79 2.19 -9.77
C LEU A 111 -0.37 1.81 -11.18
N GLU A 112 -0.78 2.58 -12.17
CA GLU A 112 -0.18 2.44 -13.50
C GLU A 112 1.23 3.00 -13.43
N PRO A 113 2.23 2.30 -14.01
CA PRO A 113 3.55 2.89 -14.16
C PRO A 113 3.35 4.17 -14.96
N GLY A 114 3.60 5.32 -14.33
CA GLY A 114 3.58 6.58 -15.03
C GLY A 114 4.52 6.44 -16.22
N ASP A 115 3.99 6.63 -17.42
CA ASP A 115 4.74 6.64 -18.66
C ASP A 115 5.65 7.87 -18.59
N ASN A 116 6.78 7.75 -17.91
CA ASN A 116 7.86 8.72 -17.94
C ASN A 116 8.62 8.51 -19.24
N THR A 117 7.94 8.75 -20.36
CA THR A 117 8.61 9.29 -21.53
C THR A 117 9.13 10.66 -21.13
N GLU A 118 10.36 10.70 -20.62
CA GLU A 118 11.20 11.88 -20.73
C GLU A 118 11.32 12.18 -22.23
N THR A 119 10.39 12.96 -22.77
CA THR A 119 10.57 13.59 -24.07
C THR A 119 11.48 14.80 -23.88
N TYR A 120 12.74 14.57 -24.24
CA TYR A 120 13.82 15.49 -24.63
C TYR A 120 14.32 16.56 -23.64
#